data_AF-A0A2N7WN94-F1
#
_entry.id   AF-A0A2N7WN94-F1
#
_cell.length_a   1.000
_cell.length_b   1.000
_cell.length_c   1.000
_cell.angle_alpha   90.00
_cell.angle_beta   90.00
_cell.angle_gamma   90.00
#
_symmetry.space_group_name_H-M   'P 1'
#
loop_
_entity.id
_entity.type
_entity.pdbx_description
1 polymer ?
#
loop_
_entity_poly.entity_id
_entity_poly.type
_entity_poly.pdbx_seq_one_letter_code
_entity_poly.pdbx_strand_id
1 'polypeptide(L)'
;MDWSTVATNIGRTAPLLAGLVGGPVGIGVSAAAAIISHALGTPSDPAYVEPALNDPGALEKIRQAENANALQLQQLTVAAAQARLAHETDMARIETSDRAGARAMAIANGDWVPKVLAMTVTAGFFGILLLMAFQPLPGVNKDLVNVIVGALGTAWISIIGYYFGTSVGSMRKTELLAKPSVPITPDSAVTLREPATPSAPSAPAAVAVPHVDVFQPFAPGGQGPIFSGAS
;
A
#
# COMPACT_ATOMS: atom_id res chain seq x y z
N MET A 1 -12.07 -30.54 21.30
CA MET A 1 -10.68 -30.88 21.67
C MET A 1 -9.86 -30.39 20.50
N ASP A 2 -9.12 -29.33 20.75
CA ASP A 2 -8.77 -28.38 19.71
C ASP A 2 -7.26 -28.43 19.49
N TRP A 3 -6.86 -28.54 18.23
CA TRP A 3 -5.45 -28.48 17.81
C TRP A 3 -4.71 -27.24 18.33
N SER A 4 -5.43 -26.18 18.69
CA SER A 4 -4.90 -25.01 19.40
C SER A 4 -4.22 -25.35 20.75
N THR A 5 -4.81 -26.25 21.53
CA THR A 5 -4.25 -26.68 22.83
C THR A 5 -2.96 -27.48 22.61
N VAL A 6 -2.98 -28.40 21.65
CA VAL A 6 -1.78 -29.15 21.22
C VAL A 6 -0.67 -28.20 20.77
N ALA A 7 -0.99 -27.21 19.94
CA ALA A 7 -0.05 -26.20 19.46
C ALA A 7 0.56 -25.37 20.61
N THR A 8 -0.24 -25.01 21.62
CA THR A 8 0.23 -24.26 22.79
C THR A 8 1.24 -25.07 23.61
N ASN A 9 0.98 -26.37 23.80
CA ASN A 9 1.85 -27.25 24.59
C ASN A 9 3.19 -27.54 23.90
N ILE A 10 3.21 -27.66 22.58
CA ILE A 10 4.43 -27.93 21.80
C ILE A 10 5.12 -26.66 21.29
N GLY A 11 4.51 -25.48 21.45
CA GLY A 11 5.02 -24.22 20.88
C GLY A 11 6.44 -23.82 21.31
N ARG A 12 6.89 -24.30 22.48
CA ARG A 12 8.27 -24.05 22.97
C ARG A 12 9.29 -25.04 22.44
N THR A 13 8.86 -26.25 22.07
CA THR A 13 9.75 -27.36 21.69
C THR A 13 9.76 -27.60 20.19
N ALA A 14 8.64 -27.34 19.51
CA ALA A 14 8.49 -27.48 18.08
C ALA A 14 7.64 -26.35 17.45
N PRO A 15 8.24 -25.16 17.22
CA PRO A 15 7.51 -23.96 16.79
C PRO A 15 6.90 -24.05 15.38
N LEU A 16 7.52 -24.75 14.42
CA LEU A 16 6.98 -24.91 13.07
C LEU A 16 5.76 -25.82 13.07
N LEU A 17 5.83 -26.94 13.80
CA LEU A 17 4.69 -27.83 13.97
C LEU A 17 3.55 -27.12 14.73
N ALA A 18 3.87 -26.37 15.79
CA ALA A 18 2.89 -25.57 16.52
C ALA A 18 2.21 -24.52 15.63
N GLY A 19 2.97 -23.80 14.80
CA GLY A 19 2.43 -22.78 13.89
C GLY A 19 1.53 -23.37 12.80
N LEU A 20 1.84 -24.57 12.32
CA LEU A 20 1.05 -25.26 11.31
C LEU A 20 -0.21 -25.94 11.90
N VAL A 21 -0.11 -26.52 13.12
CA VAL A 21 -1.25 -27.11 13.84
C VAL A 21 -2.20 -26.07 14.43
N GLY A 22 -1.66 -24.98 14.99
CA GLY A 22 -2.42 -23.87 15.56
C GLY A 22 -2.90 -22.86 14.52
N GLY A 23 -2.56 -23.06 13.25
CA GLY A 23 -3.01 -22.23 12.14
C GLY A 23 -4.48 -22.49 11.76
N PRO A 24 -5.08 -21.61 10.92
CA PRO A 24 -6.40 -21.80 10.37
C PRO A 24 -6.47 -23.14 9.64
N VAL A 25 -7.57 -23.85 9.88
CA VAL A 25 -7.79 -25.23 9.50
C VAL A 25 -7.59 -25.40 8.00
N GLY A 26 -6.71 -26.31 7.58
CA GLY A 26 -6.53 -26.67 6.17
C GLY A 26 -5.09 -26.94 5.76
N ILE A 27 -4.29 -25.89 5.55
CA ILE A 27 -3.06 -25.99 4.76
C ILE A 27 -1.87 -26.56 5.55
N GLY A 28 -1.86 -26.42 6.88
CA GLY A 28 -0.77 -26.91 7.74
C GLY A 28 -1.16 -27.97 8.77
N VAL A 29 -2.42 -27.97 9.20
CA VAL A 29 -2.87 -28.74 10.36
C VAL A 29 -2.78 -30.24 10.13
N SER A 30 -3.20 -30.74 8.96
CA SER A 30 -3.19 -32.17 8.64
C SER A 30 -1.78 -32.74 8.51
N ALA A 31 -0.87 -32.01 7.84
CA ALA A 31 0.52 -32.42 7.68
C ALA A 31 1.25 -32.45 9.02
N ALA A 32 1.08 -31.40 9.84
CA ALA A 32 1.71 -31.33 11.14
C ALA A 32 1.09 -32.33 12.15
N ALA A 33 -0.22 -32.56 12.10
CA ALA A 33 -0.90 -33.62 12.85
C ALA A 33 -0.36 -35.02 12.48
N ALA A 34 -0.16 -35.30 11.20
CA ALA A 34 0.39 -36.57 10.74
C ALA A 34 1.82 -36.80 11.28
N ILE A 35 2.67 -35.79 11.21
CA ILE A 35 4.06 -35.86 11.72
C ILE A 35 4.08 -36.07 13.24
N ILE A 36 3.24 -35.35 14.00
CA ILE A 36 3.14 -35.52 15.46
C ILE A 36 2.61 -36.92 15.80
N SER A 37 1.56 -37.39 15.12
CA SER A 37 0.98 -38.70 15.34
C SER A 37 1.95 -39.84 15.03
N HIS A 38 2.77 -39.69 13.97
CA HIS A 38 3.81 -40.65 13.62
C HIS A 38 4.95 -40.66 14.64
N ALA A 39 5.36 -39.49 15.14
CA ALA A 39 6.40 -39.38 16.16
C ALA A 39 5.98 -39.99 17.51
N LEU A 40 4.69 -39.88 17.86
CA LEU A 40 4.14 -40.40 19.11
C LEU A 40 3.61 -41.84 18.98
N GLY A 41 3.41 -42.35 17.77
CA GLY A 41 2.80 -43.65 17.53
C GLY A 41 1.31 -43.69 17.88
N THR A 42 0.63 -42.54 17.83
CA THR A 42 -0.79 -42.38 18.15
C THR A 42 -1.63 -42.14 16.89
N PRO A 43 -2.95 -42.35 16.95
CA PRO A 43 -3.86 -41.90 15.89
C PRO A 43 -3.74 -40.38 15.64
N SER A 44 -3.94 -39.96 14.39
CA SER A 44 -3.89 -38.56 13.94
C SER A 44 -5.10 -37.73 14.38
N ASP A 45 -5.48 -37.87 15.65
CA ASP A 45 -6.62 -37.24 16.28
C ASP A 45 -6.18 -36.51 17.55
N PRO A 46 -6.63 -35.25 17.77
CA PRO A 46 -6.19 -34.45 18.91
C PRO A 46 -6.53 -35.11 20.26
N ALA A 47 -7.60 -35.90 20.33
CA ALA A 47 -8.00 -36.64 21.52
C ALA A 47 -6.97 -37.69 21.99
N TYR A 48 -6.14 -38.21 21.08
CA TYR A 48 -5.11 -39.22 21.41
C TYR A 48 -3.71 -38.60 21.52
N VAL A 49 -3.46 -37.50 20.82
CA VAL A 49 -2.18 -36.78 20.84
C VAL A 49 -2.00 -35.96 22.11
N GLU A 50 -3.06 -35.29 22.59
CA GLU A 50 -3.04 -34.50 23.84
C GLU A 50 -2.61 -35.30 25.09
N PRO A 51 -3.20 -36.48 25.40
CA PRO A 51 -2.77 -37.24 26.58
C PRO A 51 -1.35 -37.78 26.44
N ALA A 52 -0.92 -38.16 25.23
CA ALA A 52 0.41 -38.67 24.94
C ALA A 52 1.51 -37.57 25.02
N LEU A 53 1.14 -36.29 24.96
CA LEU A 53 2.04 -35.16 25.17
C LEU A 53 2.41 -34.93 26.65
N ASN A 54 1.73 -35.57 27.60
CA ASN A 54 2.06 -35.45 29.03
C ASN A 54 3.35 -36.20 29.39
N ASP A 55 3.81 -37.12 28.53
CA ASP A 55 5.06 -37.84 28.76
C ASP A 55 6.26 -36.93 28.44
N PRO A 56 7.24 -36.79 29.35
CA PRO A 56 8.41 -35.93 29.14
C PRO A 56 9.26 -36.39 27.94
N GLY A 57 9.18 -37.66 27.53
CA GLY A 57 9.84 -38.18 26.32
C GLY A 57 9.11 -37.85 25.00
N ALA A 58 7.82 -37.49 25.04
CA ALA A 58 7.05 -37.19 23.84
C ALA A 58 7.47 -35.86 23.19
N LEU A 59 7.78 -34.86 24.02
CA LEU A 59 8.25 -33.55 23.54
C LEU A 59 9.60 -33.66 22.79
N GLU A 60 10.50 -34.53 23.25
CA GLU A 60 11.78 -34.76 22.58
C GLU A 60 11.61 -35.50 21.24
N LYS A 61 10.67 -36.46 21.16
CA LYS A 61 10.32 -37.12 19.89
C LYS A 61 9.73 -36.13 18.88
N ILE A 62 8.89 -35.19 19.33
CA ILE A 62 8.33 -34.13 18.47
C ILE A 62 9.43 -33.18 18.00
N ARG A 63 10.34 -32.79 18.89
CA ARG A 63 11.51 -31.97 18.53
C ARG A 63 12.37 -32.68 17.49
N GLN A 64 12.60 -33.98 17.63
CA GLN A 64 13.33 -34.77 16.64
C GLN A 64 12.57 -34.86 15.30
N ALA A 65 11.26 -35.07 15.34
CA ALA A 65 10.42 -35.12 14.15
C ALA A 65 10.35 -33.77 13.41
N GLU A 66 10.34 -32.66 14.15
CA GLU A 66 10.45 -31.33 13.55
C GLU A 66 11.82 -31.13 12.91
N ASN A 67 12.91 -31.46 13.60
CA ASN A 67 14.25 -31.33 13.04
C ASN A 67 14.45 -32.18 11.79
N ALA A 68 13.89 -33.40 11.77
CA ALA A 68 13.92 -34.28 10.60
C ALA A 68 13.14 -33.72 9.40
N ASN A 69 12.08 -32.93 9.65
CA ASN A 69 11.20 -32.39 8.62
C ASN A 69 11.29 -30.86 8.48
N ALA A 70 12.31 -30.22 9.07
CA ALA A 70 12.36 -28.76 9.24
C ALA A 70 12.22 -28.01 7.91
N LEU A 71 12.90 -28.48 6.87
CA LEU A 71 12.83 -27.90 5.53
C LEU A 71 11.42 -28.00 4.92
N GLN A 72 10.76 -29.14 5.06
CA GLN A 72 9.41 -29.34 4.54
C GLN A 72 8.40 -28.49 5.30
N LEU A 73 8.52 -28.44 6.63
CA LEU A 73 7.66 -27.62 7.49
C LEU A 73 7.86 -26.12 7.22
N GLN A 74 9.08 -25.68 6.97
CA GLN A 74 9.36 -24.30 6.59
C GLN A 74 8.73 -23.97 5.23
N GLN A 75 8.83 -24.86 4.23
CA GLN A 75 8.16 -24.67 2.93
C GLN A 75 6.65 -24.59 3.07
N LEU A 76 6.05 -25.47 3.86
CA LEU A 76 4.60 -25.44 4.15
C LEU A 76 4.19 -24.15 4.88
N THR A 77 5.02 -23.67 5.80
CA THR A 77 4.77 -22.41 6.52
C THR A 77 4.82 -21.21 5.57
N VAL A 78 5.80 -21.16 4.68
CA VAL A 78 5.91 -20.11 3.65
C VAL A 78 4.74 -20.19 2.67
N ALA A 79 4.38 -21.38 2.20
CA ALA A 79 3.24 -21.56 1.31
C ALA A 79 1.91 -21.14 1.98
N ALA A 80 1.71 -21.50 3.24
CA ALA A 80 0.54 -21.07 4.01
C ALA A 80 0.52 -19.55 4.23
N ALA A 81 1.67 -18.92 4.49
CA ALA A 81 1.79 -17.47 4.60
C ALA A 81 1.48 -16.77 3.26
N GLN A 82 2.01 -17.29 2.15
CA GLN A 82 1.73 -16.78 0.80
C GLN A 82 0.25 -16.92 0.44
N ALA A 83 -0.38 -18.06 0.74
CA ALA A 83 -1.80 -18.28 0.48
C ALA A 83 -2.69 -17.30 1.27
N ARG A 84 -2.32 -17.00 2.54
CA ARG A 84 -3.03 -15.97 3.33
C ARG A 84 -2.90 -14.59 2.70
N LEU A 85 -1.68 -14.18 2.35
CA LEU A 85 -1.45 -12.89 1.70
C LEU A 85 -2.21 -12.78 0.38
N ALA A 86 -2.20 -13.84 -0.44
CA ALA A 86 -2.95 -13.90 -1.68
C ALA A 86 -4.46 -13.72 -1.44
N HIS A 87 -5.02 -14.42 -0.45
CA HIS A 87 -6.42 -14.30 -0.09
C HIS A 87 -6.78 -12.88 0.37
N GLU A 88 -5.97 -12.26 1.23
CA GLU A 88 -6.16 -10.87 1.67
C GLU A 88 -6.09 -9.89 0.49
N THR A 89 -5.14 -10.08 -0.44
CA THR A 89 -5.04 -9.24 -1.64
C THR A 89 -6.22 -9.42 -2.59
N ASP A 90 -6.73 -10.65 -2.74
CA ASP A 90 -7.90 -10.93 -3.58
C ASP A 90 -9.16 -10.32 -2.97
N MET A 91 -9.35 -10.40 -1.66
CA MET A 91 -10.48 -9.74 -0.97
C MET A 91 -10.42 -8.22 -1.14
N ALA A 92 -9.25 -7.61 -0.92
CA ALA A 92 -9.06 -6.18 -1.12
C ALA A 92 -9.28 -5.77 -2.60
N ARG A 93 -8.87 -6.62 -3.55
CA ARG A 93 -9.11 -6.42 -4.97
C ARG A 93 -10.60 -6.49 -5.31
N ILE A 94 -11.33 -7.46 -4.75
CA ILE A 94 -12.78 -7.59 -4.94
C ILE A 94 -13.49 -6.33 -4.42
N GLU A 95 -13.19 -5.88 -3.20
CA GLU A 95 -13.80 -4.66 -2.63
C GLU A 95 -13.50 -3.39 -3.42
N THR A 96 -12.28 -3.26 -3.93
CA THR A 96 -11.90 -2.10 -4.77
C THR A 96 -12.56 -2.17 -6.14
N SER A 97 -12.65 -3.36 -6.73
CA SER A 97 -13.34 -3.59 -8.01
C SER A 97 -14.84 -3.36 -7.92
N ASP A 98 -15.47 -3.72 -6.81
CA ASP A 98 -16.90 -3.51 -6.57
C ASP A 98 -17.22 -2.00 -6.46
N ARG A 99 -16.40 -1.25 -5.69
CA ARG A 99 -16.49 0.21 -5.63
C ARG A 99 -16.20 0.91 -6.96
N ALA A 100 -15.29 0.36 -7.76
CA ALA A 100 -14.99 0.87 -9.10
C ALA A 100 -16.12 0.55 -10.09
N GLY A 101 -16.71 -0.64 -10.02
CA GLY A 101 -17.85 -1.08 -10.80
C GLY A 101 -19.10 -0.23 -10.53
N ALA A 102 -19.37 0.10 -9.27
CA ALA A 102 -20.48 1.00 -8.90
C ALA A 102 -20.32 2.41 -9.49
N ARG A 103 -19.09 2.96 -9.48
CA ARG A 103 -18.80 4.27 -10.11
C ARG A 103 -18.80 4.18 -11.64
N ALA A 104 -18.30 3.09 -12.20
CA ALA A 104 -18.29 2.86 -13.64
C ALA A 104 -19.71 2.66 -14.19
N MET A 105 -20.61 1.99 -13.47
CA MET A 105 -22.02 1.88 -13.83
C MET A 105 -22.74 3.23 -13.79
N ALA A 106 -22.46 4.09 -12.80
CA ALA A 106 -23.02 5.44 -12.75
C ALA A 106 -22.59 6.31 -13.95
N ILE A 107 -21.36 6.12 -14.45
CA ILE A 107 -20.84 6.84 -15.62
C ILE A 107 -21.31 6.16 -16.94
N ALA A 108 -21.38 4.84 -16.99
CA ALA A 108 -21.75 4.05 -18.16
C ALA A 108 -23.25 4.10 -18.47
N ASN A 109 -24.12 4.28 -17.47
CA ASN A 109 -25.56 4.50 -17.68
C ASN A 109 -25.91 5.86 -18.31
N GLY A 110 -24.91 6.64 -18.72
CA GLY A 110 -25.14 7.78 -19.59
C GLY A 110 -25.87 8.92 -18.90
N ASP A 111 -25.42 9.27 -17.69
CA ASP A 111 -25.82 10.54 -17.09
C ASP A 111 -25.22 11.67 -17.94
N TRP A 112 -25.99 12.14 -18.93
CA TRP A 112 -25.77 13.41 -19.61
C TRP A 112 -25.89 14.61 -18.66
N VAL A 113 -26.39 14.37 -17.44
CA VAL A 113 -26.72 15.37 -16.42
C VAL A 113 -25.48 16.17 -16.05
N PRO A 114 -24.32 15.58 -15.73
CA PRO A 114 -23.14 16.36 -15.36
C PRO A 114 -22.64 17.20 -16.53
N LYS A 115 -22.80 16.77 -17.79
CA LYS A 115 -22.35 17.54 -18.97
C LYS A 115 -23.25 18.73 -19.23
N VAL A 116 -24.56 18.50 -19.17
CA VAL A 116 -25.58 19.55 -19.32
C VAL A 116 -25.46 20.55 -18.17
N LEU A 117 -25.31 20.08 -16.92
CA LEU A 117 -25.15 20.94 -15.75
C LEU A 117 -23.88 21.80 -15.85
N ALA A 118 -22.75 21.22 -16.27
CA ALA A 118 -21.52 21.97 -16.48
C ALA A 118 -21.67 23.05 -17.58
N MET A 119 -22.33 22.73 -18.69
CA MET A 119 -22.62 23.69 -19.76
C MET A 119 -23.57 24.80 -19.29
N THR A 120 -24.63 24.47 -18.57
CA THR A 120 -25.59 25.44 -18.02
C THR A 120 -24.92 26.38 -17.01
N VAL A 121 -24.11 25.85 -16.08
CA VAL A 121 -23.41 26.67 -15.08
C VAL A 121 -22.34 27.55 -15.74
N THR A 122 -21.62 27.04 -16.73
CA THR A 122 -20.63 27.83 -17.48
C THR A 122 -21.31 28.96 -18.26
N ALA A 123 -22.40 28.66 -18.98
CA ALA A 123 -23.17 29.66 -19.71
C ALA A 123 -23.78 30.72 -18.77
N GLY A 124 -24.31 30.31 -17.61
CA GLY A 124 -24.83 31.23 -16.59
C GLY A 124 -23.76 32.14 -16.00
N PHE A 125 -22.58 31.59 -15.68
CA PHE A 125 -21.47 32.36 -15.14
C PHE A 125 -20.97 33.43 -16.14
N PHE A 126 -20.66 33.03 -17.37
CA PHE A 126 -20.24 33.98 -18.41
C PHE A 126 -21.36 34.95 -18.82
N GLY A 127 -22.62 34.53 -18.78
CA GLY A 127 -23.77 35.40 -19.03
C GLY A 127 -23.90 36.52 -18.00
N ILE A 128 -23.73 36.21 -16.71
CA ILE A 128 -23.71 37.23 -15.64
C ILE A 128 -22.52 38.17 -15.82
N LEU A 129 -21.32 37.65 -16.11
CA LEU A 129 -20.14 38.49 -16.35
C LEU A 129 -20.34 39.45 -17.54
N LEU A 130 -20.93 38.98 -18.65
CA LEU A 130 -21.25 39.83 -19.79
C LEU A 130 -22.32 40.87 -19.47
N LEU A 131 -23.37 40.51 -18.74
CA LEU A 131 -24.39 41.46 -18.29
C LEU A 131 -23.79 42.55 -17.40
N MET A 132 -22.90 42.20 -16.47
CA MET A 132 -22.18 43.16 -15.63
C MET A 132 -21.20 44.03 -16.44
N ALA A 133 -20.66 43.53 -17.54
CA ALA A 133 -19.77 44.29 -18.42
C ALA A 133 -20.54 45.34 -19.25
N PHE A 134 -21.78 45.06 -19.66
CA PHE A 134 -22.59 45.96 -20.49
C PHE A 134 -23.60 46.83 -19.71
N GLN A 135 -23.88 46.51 -18.44
CA GLN A 135 -24.82 47.27 -17.60
C GLN A 135 -24.18 47.70 -16.28
N PRO A 136 -24.13 49.01 -15.96
CA PRO A 136 -23.62 49.47 -14.68
C PRO A 136 -24.59 49.12 -13.55
N LEU A 137 -24.13 48.32 -12.58
CA LEU A 137 -24.96 47.92 -11.45
C LEU A 137 -25.32 49.11 -10.53
N PRO A 138 -26.57 49.18 -10.02
CA PRO A 138 -26.96 50.15 -9.00
C PRO A 138 -26.09 50.00 -7.74
N GLY A 139 -25.64 51.12 -7.17
CA GLY A 139 -24.66 51.15 -6.07
C GLY A 139 -25.07 50.39 -4.81
N VAL A 140 -26.37 50.22 -4.56
CA VAL A 140 -26.90 49.56 -3.36
C VAL A 140 -26.67 48.04 -3.35
N ASN A 141 -26.51 47.41 -4.52
CA ASN A 141 -26.45 45.94 -4.63
C ASN A 141 -25.08 45.44 -5.14
N LYS A 142 -24.13 46.33 -5.44
CA LYS A 142 -22.82 45.98 -6.03
C LYS A 142 -22.01 45.00 -5.18
N ASP A 143 -21.92 45.24 -3.87
CA ASP A 143 -21.13 44.39 -2.98
C ASP A 143 -21.73 42.99 -2.86
N LEU A 144 -23.06 42.89 -2.77
CA LEU A 144 -23.76 41.61 -2.72
C LEU A 144 -23.58 40.82 -4.02
N VAL A 145 -23.69 41.48 -5.18
CA VAL A 145 -23.48 40.83 -6.48
C VAL A 145 -22.03 40.35 -6.62
N ASN A 146 -21.04 41.14 -6.23
CA ASN A 146 -19.63 40.75 -6.29
C ASN A 146 -19.32 39.53 -5.41
N VAL A 147 -19.93 39.43 -4.22
CA VAL A 147 -19.80 38.26 -3.34
C VAL A 147 -20.40 37.00 -3.99
N ILE A 148 -21.59 37.11 -4.58
CA ILE A 148 -22.26 35.99 -5.25
C ILE A 148 -21.47 35.54 -6.49
N VAL A 149 -20.93 36.48 -7.28
CA VAL A 149 -20.08 36.17 -8.44
C VAL A 149 -18.78 35.48 -8.01
N GLY A 150 -18.18 35.91 -6.89
CA GLY A 150 -17.02 35.23 -6.31
C GLY A 150 -17.31 33.78 -5.93
N ALA A 151 -18.41 33.53 -5.22
CA ALA A 151 -18.84 32.17 -4.87
C ALA A 151 -19.12 31.31 -6.12
N LEU A 152 -19.73 31.89 -7.15
CA LEU A 152 -20.02 31.23 -8.42
C LEU A 152 -18.73 30.87 -9.19
N GLY A 153 -17.71 31.74 -9.15
CA GLY A 153 -16.39 31.46 -9.70
C GLY A 153 -15.70 30.27 -9.02
N THR A 154 -15.80 30.15 -7.69
CA THR A 154 -15.24 29.01 -6.93
C THR A 154 -15.94 27.69 -7.28
N ALA A 155 -17.27 27.73 -7.46
CA ALA A 155 -18.04 26.58 -7.93
C ALA A 155 -17.63 26.15 -9.35
N TRP A 156 -17.38 27.12 -10.25
CA TRP A 156 -16.90 26.84 -11.61
C TRP A 156 -15.52 26.19 -11.63
N ILE A 157 -14.57 26.67 -10.82
CA ILE A 157 -13.24 26.03 -10.65
C ILE A 157 -13.38 24.58 -10.17
N SER A 158 -14.31 24.33 -9.24
CA SER A 158 -14.57 22.98 -8.72
C SER A 158 -15.12 22.03 -9.80
N ILE A 159 -15.99 22.53 -10.68
CA ILE A 159 -16.53 21.76 -11.83
C ILE A 159 -15.42 21.41 -12.82
N ILE A 160 -14.53 22.35 -13.13
CA ILE A 160 -13.36 22.09 -13.99
C ILE A 160 -12.45 21.03 -13.33
N GLY A 161 -12.16 21.17 -12.03
CA GLY A 161 -11.37 20.20 -11.29
C GLY A 161 -11.96 18.80 -11.30
N TYR A 162 -13.28 18.66 -11.16
CA TYR A 162 -13.97 17.39 -11.27
C TYR A 162 -13.79 16.77 -12.66
N TYR A 163 -14.03 17.53 -13.73
CA TYR A 163 -13.98 17.01 -15.10
C TYR A 163 -12.57 16.70 -15.61
N PHE A 164 -11.63 17.62 -15.42
CA PHE A 164 -10.27 17.49 -15.92
C PHE A 164 -9.37 16.71 -14.95
N GLY A 165 -9.71 16.64 -13.67
CA GLY A 165 -8.92 15.91 -12.67
C GLY A 165 -9.27 14.44 -12.52
N THR A 166 -10.56 14.06 -12.56
CA THR A 166 -10.99 12.72 -12.14
C THR A 166 -11.30 11.74 -13.27
N SER A 167 -11.66 12.22 -14.47
CA SER A 167 -12.12 11.35 -15.56
C SER A 167 -10.98 10.73 -16.38
N VAL A 168 -9.97 11.51 -16.78
CA VAL A 168 -8.86 11.03 -17.63
C VAL A 168 -7.72 10.43 -16.80
N GLY A 169 -7.44 11.01 -15.62
CA GLY A 169 -6.37 10.57 -14.73
C GLY A 169 -6.60 9.19 -14.12
N SER A 170 -7.85 8.88 -13.76
CA SER A 170 -8.20 7.58 -13.15
C SER A 170 -8.14 6.45 -14.16
N MET A 171 -8.72 6.62 -15.36
CA MET A 171 -8.67 5.60 -16.41
C MET A 171 -7.24 5.30 -16.85
N ARG A 172 -6.39 6.33 -17.00
CA ARG A 172 -4.99 6.14 -17.39
C ARG A 172 -4.15 5.47 -16.30
N LYS A 173 -4.41 5.75 -15.02
CA LYS A 173 -3.76 5.04 -13.90
C LYS A 173 -4.19 3.58 -13.85
N THR A 174 -5.49 3.29 -14.00
CA THR A 174 -5.99 1.91 -14.02
C THR A 174 -5.44 1.13 -15.22
N GLU A 175 -5.31 1.73 -16.41
CA GLU A 175 -4.71 1.08 -17.59
C GLU A 175 -3.21 0.80 -17.40
N LEU A 176 -2.47 1.74 -16.82
CA LEU A 176 -1.04 1.57 -16.55
C LEU A 176 -0.77 0.53 -15.46
N LEU A 177 -1.68 0.38 -14.49
CA LEU A 177 -1.62 -0.67 -13.46
C LEU A 177 -2.12 -2.03 -13.97
N ALA A 178 -2.99 -2.03 -15.00
CA ALA A 178 -3.52 -3.26 -15.61
C ALA A 178 -2.61 -3.83 -16.72
N LYS A 179 -1.69 -3.04 -17.28
CA LYS A 179 -0.62 -3.55 -18.16
C LYS A 179 0.39 -4.30 -17.29
N PRO A 180 0.51 -5.65 -17.40
CA PRO A 180 1.53 -6.38 -16.69
C PRO A 180 2.88 -6.02 -17.31
N SER A 181 3.57 -5.04 -16.74
CA SER A 181 4.98 -4.81 -17.05
C SER A 181 5.78 -5.95 -16.44
N VAL A 182 6.09 -6.92 -17.30
CA VAL A 182 7.10 -7.97 -17.15
C VAL A 182 6.75 -9.03 -16.09
N PRO A 183 6.53 -10.29 -16.49
CA PRO A 183 6.52 -11.41 -15.55
C PRO A 183 7.85 -11.42 -14.81
N ILE A 184 7.84 -11.33 -13.48
CA ILE A 184 9.04 -11.59 -12.68
C ILE A 184 9.34 -13.09 -12.81
N THR A 185 10.05 -13.41 -13.88
CA THR A 185 10.66 -14.71 -14.12
C THR A 185 11.97 -14.69 -13.31
N PRO A 186 12.35 -15.79 -12.64
CA PRO A 186 13.58 -15.87 -11.84
C PRO A 186 14.85 -15.42 -12.58
N ASP A 187 14.87 -15.46 -13.93
CA ASP A 187 15.97 -14.93 -14.75
C ASP A 187 16.18 -13.41 -14.63
N SER A 188 15.13 -12.62 -14.47
CA SER A 188 15.25 -11.15 -14.38
C SER A 188 15.78 -10.66 -13.04
N ALA A 189 15.74 -11.51 -11.99
CA ALA A 189 16.32 -11.20 -10.69
C ALA A 189 17.85 -11.39 -10.67
N VAL A 190 18.40 -12.17 -11.62
CA VAL A 190 19.83 -12.47 -11.70
C VAL A 190 20.61 -11.40 -12.45
N THR A 191 19.97 -10.66 -13.36
CA THR A 191 20.64 -9.60 -14.16
C THR A 191 20.87 -8.29 -13.40
N LEU A 192 20.25 -8.09 -12.23
CA LEU A 192 20.51 -6.92 -11.37
C LEU A 192 21.76 -7.09 -10.49
N ARG A 193 22.42 -8.24 -10.54
CA ARG A 193 23.72 -8.49 -9.91
C ARG A 193 24.79 -8.61 -10.99
N GLU A 194 24.97 -7.55 -11.76
CA GLU A 194 26.17 -7.41 -12.56
C GLU A 194 27.37 -7.37 -11.60
N PRO A 195 28.36 -8.27 -11.71
CA PRO A 195 29.57 -8.15 -10.93
C PRO A 195 30.25 -6.85 -11.36
N ALA A 196 30.51 -5.96 -10.40
CA ALA A 196 31.22 -4.72 -10.62
C ALA A 196 32.48 -5.00 -11.46
N THR A 197 32.48 -4.53 -12.71
CA THR A 197 33.68 -4.52 -13.53
C THR A 197 34.69 -3.60 -12.82
N PRO A 198 35.90 -4.05 -12.47
CA PRO A 198 36.86 -3.20 -11.79
C PRO A 198 37.28 -2.08 -12.74
N SER A 199 36.89 -0.85 -12.41
CA SER A 199 37.30 0.37 -13.09
C SER A 199 38.83 0.48 -13.07
N ALA A 200 39.43 0.63 -14.25
CA ALA A 200 40.85 0.92 -14.44
C ALA A 200 41.28 2.20 -13.67
N PRO A 201 42.55 2.33 -13.26
CA PRO A 201 43.01 3.41 -12.40
C PRO A 201 42.99 4.77 -13.11
N SER A 202 42.15 5.69 -12.62
CA SER A 202 42.15 7.09 -13.00
C SER A 202 43.38 7.82 -12.44
N ALA A 203 44.04 8.61 -13.29
CA ALA A 203 45.21 9.45 -13.00
C ALA A 203 45.01 10.39 -11.78
N PRO A 204 46.10 10.83 -11.11
CA PRO A 204 46.02 11.53 -9.84
C PRO A 204 45.35 12.91 -9.97
N ALA A 205 44.43 13.17 -9.05
CA ALA A 205 43.69 14.41 -8.91
C ALA A 205 44.61 15.60 -8.58
N ALA A 206 44.45 16.69 -9.32
CA ALA A 206 45.04 17.98 -9.01
C ALA A 206 44.43 18.54 -7.70
N VAL A 207 45.31 19.05 -6.84
CA VAL A 207 45.03 19.58 -5.51
C VAL A 207 44.08 20.79 -5.59
N ALA A 208 42.90 20.67 -4.98
CA ALA A 208 42.01 21.79 -4.69
C ALA A 208 42.23 22.29 -3.25
N VAL A 209 42.44 23.60 -3.12
CA VAL A 209 42.76 24.33 -1.89
C VAL A 209 41.56 24.31 -0.91
N PRO A 210 41.76 24.13 0.41
CA PRO A 210 40.65 24.09 1.36
C PRO A 210 40.14 25.50 1.69
N HIS A 211 38.88 25.78 1.34
CA HIS A 211 38.13 26.91 1.87
C HIS A 211 37.68 26.57 3.30
N VAL A 212 38.16 27.34 4.28
CA VAL A 212 37.76 27.21 5.69
C VAL A 212 36.48 28.04 5.87
N ASP A 213 35.33 27.37 5.95
CA ASP A 213 34.08 27.99 6.38
C ASP A 213 34.14 28.22 7.90
N VAL A 214 34.41 29.47 8.28
CA VAL A 214 34.35 29.93 9.67
C VAL A 214 32.87 30.14 10.02
N PHE A 215 32.28 29.17 10.71
CA PHE A 215 30.98 29.34 11.37
C PHE A 215 31.11 30.40 12.48
N GLN A 216 30.55 31.59 12.27
CA GLN A 216 30.41 32.59 13.34
C GLN A 216 29.26 32.18 14.29
N PRO A 217 29.49 32.13 15.62
CA PRO A 217 28.43 31.84 16.58
C PRO A 217 27.50 33.05 16.74
N PHE A 218 26.20 32.84 16.51
CA PHE A 218 25.14 33.81 16.78
C PHE A 218 24.99 34.03 18.30
N ALA A 219 25.26 35.26 18.76
CA ALA A 219 24.95 35.70 20.12
C ALA A 219 23.50 36.20 20.20
N PRO A 220 22.71 35.83 21.23
CA PRO A 220 21.32 36.25 21.34
C PRO A 220 21.25 37.71 21.81
N GLY A 221 20.74 38.61 20.97
CA GLY A 221 20.42 39.99 21.35
C GLY A 221 20.89 41.12 20.43
N GLY A 222 21.52 40.85 19.28
CA GLY A 222 21.96 41.89 18.34
C GLY A 222 21.02 42.08 17.15
N GLN A 223 20.58 43.32 16.91
CA GLN A 223 19.74 43.70 15.76
C GLN A 223 20.43 43.33 14.44
N GLY A 224 19.69 42.65 13.55
CA GLY A 224 20.17 42.26 12.22
C GLY A 224 20.46 43.48 11.32
N PRO A 225 21.45 43.39 10.41
CA PRO A 225 21.90 44.53 9.61
C PRO A 225 20.84 44.97 8.60
N ILE A 226 20.53 46.26 8.67
CA ILE A 226 19.65 46.99 7.77
C ILE A 226 20.43 47.28 6.48
N PHE A 227 20.02 46.68 5.37
CA PHE A 227 20.50 47.10 4.04
C PHE A 227 19.57 48.17 3.49
N SER A 228 19.97 49.44 3.69
CA SER A 228 19.47 50.62 2.97
C SER A 228 20.00 50.62 1.54
N GLY A 229 19.19 51.16 0.62
CA GLY A 229 19.34 51.01 -0.82
C GLY A 229 20.30 51.94 -1.55
N ALA A 230 20.20 51.81 -2.88
CA ALA A 230 20.56 52.72 -3.96
C ALA A 230 22.07 52.95 -4.21
N SER A 231 22.55 52.63 -5.41
CA SER A 231 22.45 53.45 -6.64
C SER A 231 22.88 52.64 -7.85
#